data_AF-A0A2E4J413-F1
#
_entry.id   AF-A0A2E4J413-F1
#
_cell.length_a   1.000
_cell.length_b   1.000
_cell.length_c   1.000
_cell.angle_alpha   90.00
_cell.angle_beta   90.00
_cell.angle_gamma   90.00
#
_symmetry.space_group_name_H-M   'P 1'
#
loop_
_entity.id
_entity.type
_entity.pdbx_description
1 polymer ?
#
loop_
_entity_poly.entity_id
_entity_poly.type
_entity_poly.pdbx_seq_one_letter_code
_entity_poly.pdbx_strand_id
1 'polypeptide(L)'
;MDKINTLESVTPLSGQYSCRKDLRLSKWVLVAALTHLLATYLYRSYPDIGTSGLMTIRLTPLIPFGLWLRDLARFIRGLDELQYHLQLKVWLFAAMVTVEWGTTVNVLNEIGAKLDPVGLAGALCLMVFFWGVGTVISVRRYR
;
A
#
# COMPACT_ATOMS: atom_id res chain seq x y z
N MET A 1 -16.59 14.57 -22.95
CA MET A 1 -15.24 14.01 -22.79
C MET A 1 -15.09 13.61 -21.34
N ASP A 2 -14.92 12.32 -21.07
CA ASP A 2 -14.63 11.88 -19.70
C ASP A 2 -13.33 12.53 -19.24
N LYS A 3 -13.35 13.10 -18.04
CA LYS A 3 -12.22 13.85 -17.50
C LYS A 3 -11.12 12.84 -17.16
N ILE A 4 -10.06 12.81 -17.96
CA ILE A 4 -8.88 11.95 -17.74
C ILE A 4 -8.40 12.14 -16.30
N ASN A 5 -8.20 11.05 -15.57
CA ASN A 5 -7.65 11.13 -14.22
C ASN A 5 -6.16 11.43 -14.34
N THR A 6 -5.72 12.51 -13.69
CA THR A 6 -4.30 12.84 -13.60
C THR A 6 -3.73 12.42 -12.26
N LEU A 7 -2.52 11.87 -12.24
CA LEU A 7 -1.77 11.60 -11.01
C LEU A 7 -1.58 12.86 -10.17
N GLU A 8 -1.43 14.01 -10.82
CA GLU A 8 -1.35 15.31 -10.17
C GLU A 8 -2.59 15.57 -9.30
N SER A 9 -3.77 15.07 -9.67
CA SER A 9 -4.98 15.29 -8.87
C SER A 9 -5.03 14.54 -7.53
N VAL A 10 -4.10 13.62 -7.27
CA VAL A 10 -4.00 12.84 -6.02
C VAL A 10 -2.63 12.90 -5.36
N THR A 11 -1.60 13.42 -6.04
CA THR A 11 -0.27 13.56 -5.44
C THR A 11 -0.19 14.89 -4.67
N PRO A 12 0.12 14.89 -3.37
CA PRO A 12 0.35 16.13 -2.64
C PRO A 12 1.51 16.90 -3.29
N LEU A 13 1.42 18.24 -3.32
CA LEU A 13 2.40 19.16 -3.92
C LEU A 13 2.42 19.27 -5.46
N SER A 14 1.48 18.64 -6.17
CA SER A 14 1.38 18.70 -7.63
C SER A 14 0.78 20.01 -8.20
N GLY A 15 0.28 20.91 -7.34
CA GLY A 15 -0.47 22.11 -7.74
C GLY A 15 -1.92 21.85 -8.19
N GLN A 16 -2.24 20.65 -8.71
CA GLN A 16 -3.60 20.25 -9.10
C GLN A 16 -4.28 19.29 -8.12
N TYR A 17 -3.70 19.15 -6.92
CA TYR A 17 -4.14 18.21 -5.90
C TYR A 17 -5.62 18.40 -5.51
N SER A 18 -6.39 17.30 -5.52
CA SER A 18 -7.77 17.26 -5.05
C SER A 18 -7.89 16.27 -3.90
N CYS A 19 -7.94 16.81 -2.68
CA CYS A 19 -8.13 16.03 -1.46
C CYS A 19 -9.37 15.11 -1.53
N ARG A 20 -10.44 15.53 -2.21
CA ARG A 20 -11.65 14.72 -2.40
C ARG A 20 -11.41 13.47 -3.25
N LYS A 21 -10.55 13.56 -4.27
CA LYS A 21 -10.18 12.40 -5.10
C LYS A 21 -9.27 11.47 -4.32
N ASP A 22 -8.32 12.02 -3.57
CA ASP A 22 -7.41 11.24 -2.73
C ASP A 22 -8.17 10.50 -1.62
N LEU A 23 -9.01 11.19 -0.84
CA LEU A 23 -9.87 10.55 0.16
C LEU A 23 -10.79 9.47 -0.44
N ARG A 24 -11.31 9.66 -1.65
CA ARG A 24 -12.14 8.64 -2.31
C ARG A 24 -11.33 7.39 -2.66
N LEU A 25 -10.08 7.55 -3.08
CA LEU A 25 -9.16 6.46 -3.38
C LEU A 25 -8.71 5.76 -2.09
N SER A 26 -8.42 6.55 -1.06
CA SER A 26 -7.78 6.11 0.19
C SER A 26 -8.78 5.68 1.27
N LYS A 27 -10.09 5.94 1.12
CA LYS A 27 -11.13 5.58 2.11
C LYS A 27 -11.08 4.10 2.51
N TRP A 28 -10.84 3.20 1.54
CA TRP A 28 -10.85 1.77 1.80
C TRP A 28 -9.59 1.30 2.52
N VAL A 29 -8.45 1.95 2.32
CA VAL A 29 -7.24 1.73 3.14
C VAL A 29 -7.50 2.18 4.57
N LEU A 30 -8.18 3.31 4.76
CA LEU A 30 -8.55 3.80 6.08
C LEU A 30 -9.49 2.81 6.80
N VAL A 31 -10.50 2.29 6.08
CA VAL A 31 -11.38 1.23 6.59
C VAL A 31 -10.60 -0.07 6.88
N ALA A 32 -9.66 -0.47 6.02
CA ALA A 32 -8.81 -1.64 6.24
C ALA A 32 -7.90 -1.47 7.46
N ALA A 33 -7.32 -0.29 7.66
CA ALA A 33 -6.50 0.02 8.83
C ALA A 33 -7.33 0.00 10.12
N LEU A 34 -8.51 0.62 10.12
CA LEU A 34 -9.43 0.59 11.26
C LEU A 34 -9.90 -0.83 11.59
N THR A 35 -10.27 -1.61 10.58
CA THR A 35 -10.67 -3.02 10.79
C THR A 35 -9.51 -3.87 11.28
N HIS A 36 -8.28 -3.63 10.81
CA HIS A 36 -7.10 -4.33 11.32
C HIS A 36 -6.79 -3.96 12.78
N LEU A 37 -6.85 -2.67 13.12
CA LEU A 37 -6.67 -2.20 14.51
C LEU A 37 -7.73 -2.79 15.43
N LEU A 38 -8.99 -2.79 14.98
CA LEU A 38 -10.11 -3.39 15.71
C LEU A 38 -9.91 -4.90 15.89
N ALA A 39 -9.52 -5.62 14.83
CA ALA A 39 -9.19 -7.04 14.90
C ALA A 39 -8.05 -7.34 15.89
N THR A 40 -7.01 -6.51 15.89
CA THR A 40 -5.88 -6.64 16.82
C THR A 40 -6.28 -6.34 18.26
N TYR A 41 -7.14 -5.34 18.46
CA TYR A 41 -7.68 -4.98 19.77
C TYR A 41 -8.60 -6.07 20.33
N LEU A 42 -9.51 -6.60 19.51
CA LEU A 42 -10.37 -7.72 19.86
C LEU A 42 -9.56 -8.98 20.21
N TYR A 43 -8.51 -9.26 19.46
CA TYR A 43 -7.61 -10.38 19.74
C TYR A 43 -6.94 -10.25 21.12
N ARG A 44 -6.45 -9.06 21.47
CA ARG A 44 -5.88 -8.81 22.80
C ARG A 44 -6.90 -8.92 23.92
N SER A 45 -8.15 -8.58 23.64
CA SER A 45 -9.22 -8.55 24.65
C SER A 45 -9.86 -9.92 24.90
N TYR A 46 -9.77 -10.85 23.93
CA TYR A 46 -10.39 -12.17 24.00
C TYR A 46 -9.46 -13.29 23.50
N PRO A 47 -8.50 -13.73 24.35
CA PRO A 47 -7.53 -14.76 23.98
C PRO A 47 -8.15 -16.17 23.79
N ASP A 48 -9.34 -16.42 24.34
CA ASP A 48 -10.00 -17.75 24.32
C ASP A 48 -10.90 -17.99 23.09
N ILE A 49 -10.88 -17.10 22.09
CA ILE A 49 -11.64 -17.29 20.86
C ILE A 49 -11.05 -18.48 20.09
N GLY A 50 -11.87 -19.50 19.83
CA GLY A 50 -11.46 -20.67 19.05
C GLY A 50 -10.86 -20.34 17.68
N THR A 51 -10.04 -21.24 17.15
CA THR A 51 -9.20 -21.04 15.95
C THR A 51 -9.98 -20.55 14.72
N SER A 52 -11.23 -20.97 14.56
CA SER A 52 -12.12 -20.54 13.45
C SER A 52 -12.55 -19.08 13.56
N GLY A 53 -12.89 -18.61 14.77
CA GLY A 53 -13.23 -17.20 15.01
C GLY A 53 -12.02 -16.29 14.78
N LEU A 54 -10.83 -16.73 15.18
CA LEU A 54 -9.57 -16.04 14.96
C LEU A 54 -9.24 -15.86 13.48
N MET A 55 -9.38 -16.92 12.67
CA MET A 55 -9.17 -16.83 11.23
C MET A 55 -10.11 -15.81 10.59
N THR A 56 -11.40 -15.85 10.97
CA THR A 56 -12.41 -14.95 10.41
C THR A 56 -12.10 -13.48 10.73
N ILE A 57 -11.72 -13.19 11.99
CA ILE A 57 -11.33 -11.84 12.43
C ILE A 57 -10.06 -11.36 11.71
N ARG A 58 -9.04 -12.23 11.56
CA ARG A 58 -7.80 -11.88 10.85
C ARG A 58 -7.98 -11.68 9.36
N LEU A 59 -8.93 -12.37 8.74
CA LEU A 59 -9.23 -12.25 7.31
C LEU A 59 -10.17 -11.07 7.00
N THR A 60 -10.95 -10.60 7.98
CA THR A 60 -11.86 -9.45 7.83
C THR A 60 -11.22 -8.22 7.17
N PRO A 61 -10.01 -7.76 7.55
CA PRO A 61 -9.37 -6.61 6.90
C PRO A 61 -8.97 -6.83 5.42
N LEU A 62 -8.96 -8.06 4.90
CA LEU A 62 -8.72 -8.30 3.47
C LEU A 62 -9.89 -7.84 2.59
N ILE A 63 -11.12 -7.83 3.11
CA ILE A 63 -12.30 -7.40 2.33
C ILE A 63 -12.18 -5.92 1.94
N PRO A 64 -12.01 -4.96 2.87
CA PRO A 64 -11.82 -3.56 2.51
C PRO A 64 -10.54 -3.35 1.71
N PHE A 65 -9.48 -4.13 1.94
CA PHE A 65 -8.28 -4.09 1.12
C PHE A 65 -8.54 -4.50 -0.34
N GLY A 66 -9.35 -5.53 -0.59
CA GLY A 66 -9.75 -5.92 -1.94
C GLY A 66 -10.61 -4.84 -2.64
N LEU A 67 -11.49 -4.18 -1.89
CA LEU A 67 -12.25 -3.04 -2.41
C LEU A 67 -11.36 -1.85 -2.76
N TRP A 68 -10.31 -1.60 -1.96
CA TRP A 68 -9.29 -0.63 -2.29
C TRP A 68 -8.56 -0.98 -3.59
N LEU A 69 -8.10 -2.23 -3.75
CA LEU A 69 -7.45 -2.69 -4.98
C LEU A 69 -8.35 -2.51 -6.21
N ARG A 70 -9.66 -2.77 -6.07
CA ARG A 70 -10.63 -2.55 -7.16
C ARG A 70 -10.73 -1.07 -7.54
N ASP A 71 -10.84 -0.18 -6.54
CA ASP A 71 -10.95 1.25 -6.78
C ASP A 71 -9.63 1.83 -7.33
N LEU A 72 -8.49 1.30 -6.88
CA LEU A 72 -7.16 1.59 -7.43
C LEU A 72 -7.06 1.13 -8.90
N ALA A 73 -7.47 -0.10 -9.21
CA ALA A 73 -7.47 -0.62 -10.59
C ALA A 73 -8.33 0.22 -11.53
N ARG A 74 -9.50 0.67 -11.08
CA ARG A 74 -10.36 1.60 -11.84
C ARG A 74 -9.70 2.96 -12.03
N PHE A 75 -9.02 3.47 -11.01
CA PHE A 75 -8.28 4.73 -11.10
C PHE A 75 -7.14 4.63 -12.12
N ILE A 76 -6.33 3.57 -12.05
CA ILE A 76 -5.22 3.29 -12.97
C ILE A 76 -5.72 3.23 -14.42
N ARG A 77 -6.84 2.54 -14.68
CA ARG A 77 -7.44 2.47 -16.03
C ARG A 77 -7.90 3.82 -16.58
N GLY A 78 -8.12 4.80 -15.70
CA GLY A 78 -8.49 6.16 -16.09
C GLY A 78 -7.31 7.12 -16.18
N LEU A 79 -6.07 6.66 -15.96
CA LEU A 79 -4.86 7.45 -16.15
C LEU A 79 -4.54 7.61 -17.63
N ASP A 80 -3.90 8.73 -17.96
CA ASP A 80 -3.24 8.89 -19.25
C ASP A 80 -2.13 7.85 -19.45
N GLU A 81 -1.86 7.47 -20.68
CA GLU A 81 -0.98 6.33 -21.04
C GLU A 81 0.46 6.57 -20.56
N LEU A 82 0.95 7.80 -20.67
CA LEU A 82 2.26 8.20 -20.15
C LEU A 82 2.34 8.09 -18.62
N GLN A 83 1.30 8.55 -17.92
CA GLN A 83 1.21 8.51 -16.46
C GLN A 83 1.08 7.07 -15.93
N TYR A 84 0.31 6.25 -16.65
CA TYR A 84 0.16 4.83 -16.38
C TYR A 84 1.52 4.11 -16.41
N HIS A 85 2.29 4.28 -17.48
CA HIS A 85 3.61 3.66 -17.61
C HIS A 85 4.60 4.13 -16.55
N LEU A 86 4.57 5.41 -16.20
CA LEU A 86 5.45 5.96 -15.16
C LEU A 86 5.11 5.36 -13.79
N GLN A 87 3.83 5.33 -13.44
CA GLN A 87 3.38 4.83 -12.14
C GLN A 87 3.65 3.33 -11.99
N LEU A 88 3.48 2.56 -13.06
CA LEU A 88 3.75 1.13 -13.05
C LEU A 88 5.26 0.85 -12.85
N LYS A 89 6.14 1.64 -13.46
CA LYS A 89 7.59 1.58 -13.21
C LYS A 89 7.94 1.91 -11.76
N VAL A 90 7.30 2.93 -11.19
CA VAL A 90 7.53 3.32 -9.79
C VAL A 90 7.04 2.25 -8.82
N TRP A 91 5.87 1.66 -9.04
CA TRP A 91 5.37 0.56 -8.22
C TRP A 91 6.22 -0.69 -8.35
N LEU A 92 6.65 -1.03 -9.56
CA LEU A 92 7.53 -2.16 -9.78
C LEU A 92 8.86 -1.96 -9.05
N PHE A 93 9.45 -0.77 -9.15
CA PHE A 93 10.65 -0.41 -8.39
C PHE A 93 10.44 -0.57 -6.88
N ALA A 94 9.37 0.01 -6.33
CA ALA A 94 9.07 -0.08 -4.91
C ALA A 94 8.86 -1.53 -4.43
N ALA A 95 8.15 -2.34 -5.23
CA ALA A 95 7.92 -3.75 -4.93
C ALA A 95 9.23 -4.56 -4.95
N MET A 96 10.05 -4.39 -5.99
CA MET A 96 11.33 -5.09 -6.14
C MET A 96 12.28 -4.80 -4.97
N VAL A 97 12.45 -3.53 -4.61
CA VAL A 97 13.32 -3.13 -3.49
C VAL A 97 12.79 -3.65 -2.15
N THR A 98 11.46 -3.66 -1.96
CA THR A 98 10.86 -4.20 -0.73
C THR A 98 11.09 -5.71 -0.62
N VAL A 99 10.98 -6.45 -1.73
CA VAL A 99 11.28 -7.89 -1.77
C VAL A 99 12.76 -8.13 -1.48
N GLU A 100 13.66 -7.42 -2.16
CA GLU A 100 15.11 -7.54 -1.97
C GLU A 100 15.53 -7.24 -0.52
N TRP A 101 14.92 -6.23 0.10
CA TRP A 101 15.13 -5.92 1.51
C TRP A 101 14.67 -7.08 2.41
N GLY A 102 13.46 -7.59 2.17
CA GLY A 102 12.92 -8.72 2.93
C GLY A 102 13.77 -9.99 2.80
N THR A 103 14.27 -10.30 1.59
CA THR A 103 15.17 -11.44 1.38
C THR A 103 16.51 -11.22 2.07
N THR A 104 17.05 -10.01 2.04
CA THR A 104 18.32 -9.68 2.71
C THR A 104 18.21 -9.86 4.22
N VAL A 105 17.13 -9.38 4.84
CA VAL A 105 16.88 -9.57 6.28
C VAL A 105 16.76 -11.06 6.63
N ASN A 106 16.07 -11.85 5.80
CA ASN A 106 15.96 -13.29 6.02
C ASN A 106 17.31 -14.02 5.93
N VAL A 107 18.14 -13.71 4.92
CA VAL A 107 19.48 -14.31 4.78
C VAL A 107 20.38 -13.91 5.96
N LEU A 108 20.33 -12.65 6.41
CA LEU A 108 21.08 -12.21 7.59
C LEU A 108 20.64 -12.93 8.86
N ASN A 109 19.36 -13.25 8.97
CA ASN A 109 18.82 -14.03 10.09
C ASN A 109 19.30 -15.48 10.08
N GLU A 110 19.41 -16.11 8.90
CA GLU A 110 19.98 -17.44 8.75
C GLU A 110 21.45 -17.50 9.19
N ILE A 111 22.19 -16.41 9.01
CA ILE A 111 23.60 -16.28 9.42
C ILE A 111 23.74 -15.93 10.92
N GLY A 112 22.64 -15.60 11.60
CA GLY A 112 22.60 -15.38 13.06
C GLY A 112 22.53 -13.92 13.51
N ALA A 113 22.25 -12.97 12.62
CA ALA A 113 22.16 -11.54 12.95
C ALA A 113 20.95 -11.17 13.84
N LYS A 114 19.95 -12.06 13.98
CA LYS A 114 18.73 -11.88 14.81
C LYS A 114 18.03 -10.53 14.61
N LEU A 115 17.87 -10.11 13.36
CA LEU A 115 17.04 -8.99 12.97
C LEU A 115 15.56 -9.39 13.02
N ASP A 116 14.70 -8.50 13.49
CA ASP A 116 13.27 -8.75 13.46
C ASP A 116 12.80 -8.90 12.01
N PRO A 117 12.07 -9.99 11.67
CA PRO A 117 11.57 -10.17 10.32
C PRO A 117 10.65 -9.02 9.98
N VAL A 118 10.77 -8.53 8.75
CA VAL A 118 9.91 -7.47 8.23
C VAL A 118 8.50 -8.04 8.08
N GLY A 119 7.68 -7.90 9.13
CA GLY A 119 6.28 -8.29 9.10
C GLY A 119 5.50 -7.51 8.04
N LEU A 120 4.27 -7.94 7.75
CA LEU A 120 3.42 -7.33 6.71
C LEU A 120 3.32 -5.80 6.84
N ALA A 121 3.20 -5.27 8.06
CA ALA A 121 3.17 -3.84 8.31
C ALA A 121 4.48 -3.14 7.91
N GLY A 122 5.64 -3.73 8.25
CA GLY A 122 6.95 -3.20 7.89
C GLY A 122 7.18 -3.21 6.37
N ALA A 123 6.73 -4.26 5.69
CA ALA A 123 6.82 -4.37 4.25
C ALA A 123 5.99 -3.30 3.54
N LEU A 124 4.77 -3.03 4.04
CA LEU A 124 3.92 -1.94 3.53
C LEU A 124 4.56 -0.57 3.76
N CYS A 125 5.16 -0.32 4.93
CA CYS A 125 5.86 0.94 5.21
C CYS A 125 7.05 1.15 4.26
N LEU A 126 7.86 0.11 4.03
CA LEU A 126 8.97 0.17 3.07
C LEU A 126 8.46 0.42 1.65
N MET A 127 7.40 -0.27 1.23
CA MET A 127 6.81 -0.10 -0.08
C MET A 127 6.32 1.34 -0.29
N VAL A 128 5.67 1.95 0.71
CA VAL A 128 5.23 3.36 0.66
C VAL A 128 6.44 4.31 0.61
N PHE A 129 7.47 4.03 1.40
CA PHE A 129 8.70 4.83 1.41
C PHE A 129 9.40 4.81 0.04
N PHE A 130 9.64 3.61 -0.52
CA PHE A 130 10.27 3.46 -1.83
C PHE A 130 9.38 3.93 -2.98
N TRP A 131 8.06 3.82 -2.85
CA TRP A 131 7.13 4.44 -3.79
C TRP A 131 7.31 5.95 -3.82
N GLY A 132 7.35 6.62 -2.66
CA GLY A 132 7.59 8.06 -2.57
C GLY A 132 8.92 8.48 -3.20
N VAL A 133 10.00 7.73 -2.92
CA VAL A 133 11.32 7.96 -3.54
C VAL A 133 11.25 7.81 -5.06
N GLY A 134 10.64 6.72 -5.56
CA GLY A 134 10.50 6.47 -7.00
C GLY A 134 9.64 7.52 -7.71
N THR A 135 8.59 8.03 -7.04
CA THR A 135 7.78 9.13 -7.55
C THR A 135 8.59 10.42 -7.66
N VAL A 136 9.39 10.77 -6.64
CA VAL A 136 10.24 11.98 -6.67
C VAL A 136 11.28 11.90 -7.79
N ILE A 137 11.94 10.75 -7.97
CA ILE A 137 12.92 10.53 -9.04
C ILE A 137 12.26 10.67 -10.41
N SER A 138 11.10 10.05 -10.57
CA SER A 138 10.31 10.10 -11.81
C SER A 138 9.90 11.53 -12.16
N VAL A 139 9.35 12.27 -11.19
CA VAL A 139 8.93 13.66 -11.40
C VAL A 139 10.11 14.56 -11.76
N ARG A 140 11.29 14.37 -11.15
CA ARG A 140 12.50 15.14 -11.50
C ARG A 140 13.02 14.86 -12.91
N ARG A 141 12.77 13.67 -13.45
CA ARG A 141 13.25 13.27 -14.79
C ARG A 141 12.38 13.76 -15.94
N TYR A 142 11.09 14.00 -15.68
CA TYR A 142 10.09 14.37 -16.69
C TYR A 142 9.53 15.79 -16.51
N ARG A 143 10.14 16.59 -15.63
CA ARG A 143 10.00 18.05 -15.61
C ARG A 143 11.00 18.68 -16.57
#